data_AF-A0A8H5CMQ8-F1
#
_entry.id   AF-A0A8H5CMQ8-F1
#
_cell.length_a   1.000
_cell.length_b   1.000
_cell.length_c   1.000
_cell.angle_alpha   90.00
_cell.angle_beta   90.00
_cell.angle_gamma   90.00
#
_symmetry.space_group_name_H-M   'P 1'
#
loop_
_entity.id
_entity.type
_entity.pdbx_description
1 polymer ?
#
loop_
_entity_poly.entity_id
_entity_poly.type
_entity_poly.pdbx_seq_one_letter_code
_entity_poly.pdbx_strand_id
1 'polypeptide(L)'
;MDHKTEHTSRPHRLINTHTLTFAEFHENDAVPPYAILSHRWITLQEITFEEFQLVSADPSLNLKYKPGYKKISEACSKAQKDNIDFIWVDTCCINRADHGESARDIMGMYGYYANAVVCYVYMVDVWRWKHLVHDSEKEIVEEETSGPLQWDGKIFRLGLEEETSGPLRWQRGMFEDSEWFERGWTLQELLAPSTVVFFDRHFNRIGDKGKLKLTVASLTGISPADIDGTIPSRQIEPKTRMAWAIGRKTTKPQDRAYCLLGILDVSLEPNYSEDIKRAFARLQSVFLDTHPEQAEWLGNKGVGDHDGDGANLYSILIRKGVDAFVNNSPAAYHPEGDSSGLYPREFRERIARTTRIHGGGLSTSYYLRREQCHQTTDDEGVD
;
A
#
# COMPACT_ATOMS: atom_id res chain seq x y z
N MET A 1 -8.14 -27.38 14.74
CA MET A 1 -9.45 -26.99 14.18
C MET A 1 -9.24 -25.62 13.57
N ASP A 2 -9.24 -25.58 12.23
CA ASP A 2 -8.76 -24.50 11.41
C ASP A 2 -9.60 -23.23 11.55
N HIS A 3 -8.97 -22.14 12.00
CA HIS A 3 -9.54 -20.79 11.99
C HIS A 3 -8.81 -19.89 10.97
N LYS A 4 -8.60 -20.39 9.75
CA LYS A 4 -8.46 -19.51 8.59
C LYS A 4 -9.87 -19.26 8.07
N THR A 5 -10.54 -18.22 8.57
CA THR A 5 -11.69 -17.66 7.87
C THR A 5 -11.19 -17.14 6.53
N GLU A 6 -11.38 -17.91 5.46
CA GLU A 6 -11.19 -17.46 4.08
C GLU A 6 -11.98 -16.16 3.91
N HIS A 7 -11.32 -15.13 3.39
CA HIS A 7 -12.07 -13.99 2.89
C HIS A 7 -12.91 -14.51 1.72
N THR A 8 -14.23 -14.31 1.76
CA THR A 8 -15.12 -14.88 0.74
C THR A 8 -14.97 -14.21 -0.62
N SER A 9 -14.40 -13.01 -0.66
CA SER A 9 -14.11 -12.29 -1.89
C SER A 9 -12.97 -12.95 -2.67
N ARG A 10 -13.22 -13.22 -3.94
CA ARG A 10 -12.26 -13.85 -4.86
C ARG A 10 -12.26 -13.15 -6.20
N PRO A 11 -11.10 -13.04 -6.87
CA PRO A 11 -11.05 -12.45 -8.20
C PRO A 11 -11.78 -13.35 -9.19
N HIS A 12 -12.53 -12.77 -10.11
CA HIS A 12 -13.14 -13.50 -11.23
C HIS A 12 -12.17 -13.65 -12.41
N ARG A 13 -11.06 -12.91 -12.43
CA ARG A 13 -10.09 -12.90 -13.51
C ARG A 13 -8.67 -12.99 -12.99
N LEU A 14 -7.88 -13.91 -13.56
CA LEU A 14 -6.44 -14.03 -13.32
C LEU A 14 -5.70 -14.06 -14.65
N ILE A 15 -4.39 -13.85 -14.61
CA ILE A 15 -3.49 -14.05 -15.75
C ILE A 15 -2.87 -15.44 -15.61
N ASN A 16 -2.99 -16.26 -16.64
CA ASN A 16 -2.20 -17.48 -16.75
C ASN A 16 -0.74 -17.09 -17.03
N THR A 17 0.14 -17.46 -16.11
CA THR A 17 1.54 -17.02 -16.13
C THR A 17 2.30 -17.57 -17.32
N HIS A 18 1.93 -18.74 -17.84
CA HIS A 18 2.60 -19.39 -18.98
C HIS A 18 2.19 -18.81 -20.32
N THR A 19 0.90 -18.50 -20.49
CA THR A 19 0.35 -18.02 -21.76
C THR A 19 0.26 -16.49 -21.84
N LEU A 20 0.36 -15.79 -20.71
CA LEU A 20 0.10 -14.35 -20.59
C LEU A 20 -1.28 -13.95 -21.09
N THR A 21 -2.29 -14.80 -20.89
CA THR A 21 -3.68 -14.55 -21.25
C THR A 21 -4.57 -14.56 -20.01
N PHE A 22 -5.77 -13.97 -20.10
CA PHE A 22 -6.75 -14.07 -19.02
C PHE A 22 -7.32 -15.48 -18.88
N ALA A 23 -7.57 -15.86 -17.64
CA ALA A 23 -8.41 -16.97 -17.22
C ALA A 23 -9.56 -16.39 -16.38
N GLU A 24 -10.79 -16.71 -16.78
CA GLU A 24 -12.02 -16.23 -16.14
C GLU A 24 -12.60 -17.34 -15.24
N PHE A 25 -13.16 -16.95 -14.10
CA PHE A 25 -13.74 -17.82 -13.08
C PHE A 25 -15.11 -17.27 -12.67
N HIS A 26 -16.14 -18.07 -12.87
CA HIS A 26 -17.54 -17.76 -12.55
C HIS A 26 -17.90 -18.15 -11.10
N GLU A 27 -19.12 -17.83 -10.67
CA GLU A 27 -19.60 -17.95 -9.28
C GLU A 27 -19.48 -19.34 -8.65
N ASN A 28 -19.43 -20.41 -9.45
CA ASN A 28 -19.29 -21.78 -8.96
C ASN A 28 -17.88 -22.38 -9.19
N ASP A 29 -16.99 -21.64 -9.86
CA ASP A 29 -15.64 -22.12 -10.17
C ASP A 29 -14.74 -21.99 -8.95
N ALA A 30 -13.92 -23.01 -8.67
CA ALA A 30 -12.86 -22.88 -7.68
C ALA A 30 -11.73 -22.01 -8.25
N VAL A 31 -11.35 -20.96 -7.52
CA VAL A 31 -10.19 -20.13 -7.91
C VAL A 31 -8.92 -20.88 -7.50
N PRO A 32 -8.00 -21.19 -8.43
CA PRO A 32 -6.76 -21.89 -8.11
C PRO A 32 -5.83 -21.00 -7.27
N PRO A 33 -4.81 -21.57 -6.59
CA PRO A 33 -3.79 -20.78 -5.92
C PRO A 33 -3.13 -19.78 -6.89
N TYR A 34 -3.00 -18.53 -6.46
CA TYR A 34 -2.47 -17.45 -7.30
C TYR A 34 -1.51 -16.54 -6.53
N ALA A 35 -0.60 -15.91 -7.28
CA ALA A 35 0.20 -14.80 -6.80
C ALA A 35 -0.54 -13.48 -7.04
N ILE A 36 -0.20 -12.42 -6.32
CA ILE A 36 -0.76 -11.09 -6.53
C ILE A 36 0.35 -10.05 -6.69
N LEU A 37 0.22 -9.15 -7.66
CA LEU A 37 1.21 -8.10 -7.92
C LEU A 37 0.77 -6.77 -7.30
N SER A 38 1.41 -6.41 -6.19
CA SER A 38 1.36 -5.07 -5.62
C SER A 38 2.36 -4.17 -6.34
N HIS A 39 1.94 -2.99 -6.77
CA HIS A 39 2.83 -2.06 -7.46
C HIS A 39 2.35 -0.61 -7.42
N ARG A 40 3.26 0.31 -7.72
CA ARG A 40 2.93 1.71 -8.03
C ARG A 40 2.59 1.85 -9.51
N TRP A 41 1.42 2.42 -9.79
CA TRP A 41 1.07 2.73 -11.18
C TRP A 41 2.07 3.71 -11.75
N ILE A 42 2.66 3.34 -12.87
CA ILE A 42 3.54 4.20 -13.64
C ILE A 42 2.66 5.02 -14.58
N THR A 43 2.55 6.32 -14.34
CA THR A 43 1.69 7.24 -15.10
C THR A 43 1.88 7.05 -16.61
N LEU A 44 0.77 6.73 -17.31
CA LEU A 44 0.71 6.49 -18.76
C LEU A 44 1.48 5.26 -19.28
N GLN A 45 2.05 4.44 -18.40
CA GLN A 45 2.84 3.27 -18.78
C GLN A 45 2.21 1.94 -18.33
N GLU A 46 1.11 1.98 -17.58
CA GLU A 46 0.34 0.78 -17.20
C GLU A 46 -0.44 0.21 -18.38
N ILE A 47 -0.61 -1.11 -18.42
CA ILE A 47 -1.48 -1.76 -19.41
C ILE A 47 -2.89 -1.91 -18.84
N THR A 48 -3.90 -1.48 -19.60
CA THR A 48 -5.31 -1.66 -19.21
C THR A 48 -5.80 -3.08 -19.49
N PHE A 49 -7.03 -3.39 -19.06
CA PHE A 49 -7.71 -4.64 -19.40
C PHE A 49 -7.78 -4.84 -20.93
N GLU A 50 -8.24 -3.83 -21.67
CA GLU A 50 -8.41 -3.88 -23.12
C GLU A 50 -7.07 -4.02 -23.84
N GLU A 51 -6.07 -3.23 -23.44
CA GLU A 51 -4.71 -3.31 -24.01
C GLU A 51 -4.09 -4.69 -23.77
N PHE A 52 -4.35 -5.32 -22.61
CA PHE A 52 -3.86 -6.66 -22.29
C PHE A 52 -4.52 -7.74 -23.15
N GLN A 53 -5.83 -7.63 -23.44
CA GLN A 53 -6.51 -8.51 -24.38
C GLN A 53 -5.94 -8.37 -25.80
N LEU A 54 -5.69 -7.13 -26.25
CA LEU A 54 -5.16 -6.86 -27.58
C LEU A 54 -3.77 -7.47 -27.78
N VAL A 55 -2.84 -7.27 -26.83
CA VAL A 55 -1.48 -7.84 -26.94
C VAL A 55 -1.48 -9.36 -26.83
N SER A 56 -2.44 -9.94 -26.10
CA SER A 56 -2.63 -11.40 -26.02
C SER A 56 -3.11 -11.99 -27.35
N ALA A 57 -4.01 -11.29 -28.04
CA ALA A 57 -4.56 -11.72 -29.33
C ALA A 57 -3.58 -11.48 -30.50
N ASP A 58 -2.82 -10.38 -30.47
CA ASP A 58 -1.83 -10.04 -31.47
C ASP A 58 -0.50 -9.59 -30.82
N PRO A 59 0.45 -10.53 -30.63
CA PRO A 59 1.77 -10.23 -30.09
C PRO A 59 2.64 -9.33 -30.98
N SER A 60 2.21 -9.02 -32.21
CA SER A 60 2.91 -8.08 -33.10
C SER A 60 2.73 -6.63 -32.67
N LEU A 61 1.69 -6.32 -31.89
CA LEU A 61 1.42 -4.98 -31.38
C LEU A 61 2.57 -4.47 -30.48
N ASN A 62 2.85 -3.17 -30.60
CA ASN A 62 3.90 -2.50 -29.83
C ASN A 62 3.58 -2.35 -28.33
N LEU A 63 2.39 -2.79 -27.89
CA LEU A 63 1.97 -2.77 -26.48
C LEU A 63 2.89 -3.61 -25.57
N LYS A 64 3.55 -4.64 -26.11
CA LYS A 64 4.53 -5.45 -25.37
C LYS A 64 5.75 -4.66 -24.88
N TYR A 65 6.05 -3.52 -25.50
CA TYR A 65 7.15 -2.64 -25.09
C TYR A 65 6.76 -1.64 -24.00
N LYS A 66 5.46 -1.57 -23.65
CA LYS A 66 4.99 -0.72 -22.56
C LYS A 66 5.59 -1.23 -21.24
N PRO A 67 6.17 -0.36 -20.38
CA PRO A 67 6.76 -0.77 -19.10
C PRO A 67 5.82 -1.58 -18.20
N GLY A 68 4.52 -1.25 -18.20
CA GLY A 68 3.49 -1.99 -17.46
C GLY A 68 3.34 -3.44 -17.93
N TYR A 69 3.42 -3.70 -19.25
CA TYR A 69 3.41 -5.06 -19.78
C TYR A 69 4.67 -5.83 -19.39
N LYS A 70 5.85 -5.20 -19.52
CA LYS A 70 7.12 -5.81 -19.11
C LYS A 70 7.11 -6.22 -17.63
N LYS A 71 6.63 -5.33 -16.76
CA LYS A 71 6.44 -5.61 -15.32
C LYS A 71 5.56 -6.84 -15.09
N ILE A 72 4.44 -6.96 -15.80
CA ILE A 72 3.53 -8.12 -15.68
C ILE A 72 4.21 -9.39 -16.19
N SER A 73 4.93 -9.33 -17.31
CA SER A 73 5.67 -10.46 -17.85
C SER A 73 6.76 -10.94 -16.89
N GLU A 74 7.51 -10.02 -16.28
CA GLU A 74 8.52 -10.35 -15.25
C GLU A 74 7.87 -10.94 -13.98
N ALA A 75 6.72 -10.41 -13.56
CA ALA A 75 5.93 -10.97 -12.45
C ALA A 75 5.44 -12.40 -12.75
N CYS A 76 4.96 -12.65 -13.97
CA CYS A 76 4.56 -14.00 -14.41
C CYS A 76 5.74 -14.95 -14.42
N SER A 77 6.91 -14.54 -14.96
CA SER A 77 8.13 -15.34 -14.91
C SER A 77 8.55 -15.66 -13.47
N LYS A 78 8.39 -14.69 -12.56
CA LYS A 78 8.66 -14.89 -11.13
C LYS A 78 7.68 -15.86 -10.47
N ALA A 79 6.40 -15.81 -10.84
CA ALA A 79 5.36 -16.73 -10.38
C ALA A 79 5.61 -18.16 -10.86
N GLN A 80 5.96 -18.35 -12.13
CA GLN A 80 6.33 -19.65 -12.70
C GLN A 80 7.51 -20.28 -11.93
N LYS A 81 8.54 -19.50 -11.60
CA LYS A 81 9.69 -19.97 -10.81
C LYS A 81 9.31 -20.42 -9.40
N ASP A 82 8.22 -19.90 -8.85
CA ASP A 82 7.66 -20.32 -7.57
C ASP A 82 6.59 -21.42 -7.73
N ASN A 83 6.41 -21.96 -8.93
CA ASN A 83 5.38 -22.96 -9.28
C ASN A 83 3.94 -22.46 -9.05
N ILE A 84 3.68 -21.20 -9.42
CA ILE A 84 2.36 -20.59 -9.33
C ILE A 84 1.88 -20.26 -10.75
N ASP A 85 0.82 -20.94 -11.19
CA ASP A 85 0.33 -20.86 -12.57
C ASP A 85 -0.47 -19.59 -12.86
N PHE A 86 -1.01 -18.92 -11.82
CA PHE A 86 -1.88 -17.77 -11.97
C PHE A 86 -1.40 -16.56 -11.17
N ILE A 87 -1.59 -15.35 -11.73
CA ILE A 87 -1.30 -14.10 -11.05
C ILE A 87 -2.41 -13.07 -11.24
N TRP A 88 -2.74 -12.32 -10.20
CA TRP A 88 -3.67 -11.18 -10.27
C TRP A 88 -2.91 -9.86 -10.31
N VAL A 89 -3.36 -8.93 -11.16
CA VAL A 89 -2.78 -7.58 -11.32
C VAL A 89 -3.92 -6.57 -11.55
N ASP A 90 -4.09 -5.61 -10.62
CA ASP A 90 -5.19 -4.63 -10.62
C ASP A 90 -5.30 -3.76 -11.87
N THR A 91 -4.20 -3.53 -12.59
CA THR A 91 -4.17 -2.67 -13.78
C THR A 91 -4.91 -3.26 -14.98
N CYS A 92 -4.88 -4.57 -15.12
CA CYS A 92 -5.47 -5.26 -16.26
C CYS A 92 -6.47 -6.36 -15.87
N CYS A 93 -6.42 -6.91 -14.66
CA CYS A 93 -7.42 -7.90 -14.23
C CYS A 93 -8.76 -7.26 -13.87
N ILE A 94 -8.82 -5.95 -13.67
CA ILE A 94 -10.06 -5.20 -13.41
C ILE A 94 -10.46 -4.46 -14.70
N ASN A 95 -11.64 -4.75 -15.22
CA ASN A 95 -12.25 -3.97 -16.27
C ASN A 95 -12.83 -2.68 -15.69
N ARG A 96 -12.10 -1.57 -15.84
CA ARG A 96 -12.50 -0.28 -15.29
C ARG A 96 -13.61 0.40 -16.09
N ALA A 97 -13.89 -0.06 -17.31
CA ALA A 97 -15.00 0.43 -18.11
C ALA A 97 -16.35 -0.13 -17.63
N ASP A 98 -16.34 -1.30 -16.97
CA ASP A 98 -17.51 -1.83 -16.27
C ASP A 98 -17.53 -1.32 -14.82
N HIS A 99 -18.43 -0.37 -14.56
CA HIS A 99 -18.59 0.21 -13.22
C HIS A 99 -18.98 -0.82 -12.16
N GLY A 100 -19.81 -1.81 -12.50
CA GLY A 100 -20.23 -2.84 -11.57
C GLY A 100 -19.10 -3.81 -11.23
N GLU A 101 -18.31 -4.19 -12.23
CA GLU A 101 -17.10 -5.01 -12.03
C GLU A 101 -16.07 -4.27 -11.17
N SER A 102 -15.71 -3.05 -11.56
CA SER A 102 -14.76 -2.19 -10.85
C SER A 102 -15.16 -1.98 -9.39
N ALA A 103 -16.44 -1.72 -9.11
CA ALA A 103 -16.95 -1.59 -7.76
C ALA A 103 -16.80 -2.89 -6.95
N ARG A 104 -17.16 -4.05 -7.54
CA ARG A 104 -16.98 -5.36 -6.89
C ARG A 104 -15.52 -5.64 -6.57
N ASP A 105 -14.60 -5.35 -7.49
CA ASP A 105 -13.17 -5.58 -7.29
C ASP A 105 -12.57 -4.66 -6.23
N ILE A 106 -12.99 -3.38 -6.19
CA ILE A 106 -12.58 -2.44 -5.14
C ILE A 106 -13.03 -2.93 -3.76
N MET A 107 -14.28 -3.40 -3.63
CA MET A 107 -14.80 -3.95 -2.38
C MET A 107 -14.12 -5.26 -2.00
N GLY A 108 -13.80 -6.12 -2.97
CA GLY A 108 -13.19 -7.43 -2.76
C GLY A 108 -11.67 -7.42 -2.57
N MET A 109 -11.01 -6.28 -2.83
CA MET A 109 -9.56 -6.21 -2.99
C MET A 109 -8.78 -6.77 -1.79
N TYR A 110 -9.21 -6.47 -0.55
CA TYR A 110 -8.57 -7.05 0.64
C TYR A 110 -8.57 -8.57 0.62
N GLY A 111 -9.71 -9.17 0.29
CA GLY A 111 -9.84 -10.62 0.17
C GLY A 111 -8.95 -11.18 -0.92
N TYR A 112 -8.80 -10.46 -2.04
CA TYR A 112 -7.92 -10.90 -3.13
C TYR A 112 -6.45 -10.95 -2.68
N TYR A 113 -6.02 -9.99 -1.86
CA TYR A 113 -4.69 -10.02 -1.26
C TYR A 113 -4.56 -11.08 -0.16
N ALA A 114 -5.57 -11.25 0.68
CA ALA A 114 -5.55 -12.23 1.77
C ALA A 114 -5.52 -13.68 1.28
N ASN A 115 -6.23 -13.98 0.19
CA ASN A 115 -6.33 -15.30 -0.39
C ASN A 115 -5.18 -15.64 -1.36
N ALA A 116 -4.36 -14.65 -1.73
CA ALA A 116 -3.17 -14.90 -2.54
C ALA A 116 -2.13 -15.70 -1.76
N VAL A 117 -1.45 -16.64 -2.44
CA VAL A 117 -0.35 -17.42 -1.87
C VAL A 117 0.83 -16.51 -1.52
N VAL A 118 1.08 -15.52 -2.37
CA VAL A 118 2.17 -14.55 -2.20
C VAL A 118 1.82 -13.23 -2.88
N CYS A 119 2.16 -12.14 -2.21
CA CYS A 119 2.14 -10.79 -2.77
C CYS A 119 3.56 -10.39 -3.19
N TYR A 120 3.75 -10.17 -4.50
CA TYR A 120 4.97 -9.58 -5.03
C TYR A 120 4.82 -8.06 -5.04
N VAL A 121 5.65 -7.36 -4.27
CA VAL A 121 5.69 -5.89 -4.25
C VAL A 121 6.77 -5.42 -5.20
N TYR A 122 6.36 -4.85 -6.34
CA TYR A 122 7.26 -4.28 -7.33
C TYR A 122 7.45 -2.77 -7.09
N MET A 123 8.68 -2.38 -6.76
CA MET A 123 9.05 -1.02 -6.37
C MET A 123 9.86 -0.35 -7.50
N VAL A 124 9.14 0.27 -8.44
CA VAL A 124 9.72 0.90 -9.64
C VAL A 124 10.72 2.03 -9.33
N ASP A 125 10.57 2.66 -8.17
CA ASP A 125 11.38 3.76 -7.68
C ASP A 125 12.55 3.32 -6.80
N VAL A 126 12.75 2.01 -6.63
CA VAL A 126 13.89 1.42 -5.92
C VAL A 126 14.86 0.85 -6.95
N TRP A 127 16.13 1.19 -6.83
CA TRP A 127 17.19 0.59 -7.63
C TRP A 127 18.39 0.30 -6.75
N ARG A 128 18.87 -0.96 -6.75
CA ARG A 128 20.15 -1.27 -6.13
C ARG A 128 21.26 -0.53 -6.87
N TRP A 129 22.04 0.27 -6.14
CA TRP A 129 23.27 0.84 -6.66
C TRP A 129 24.26 -0.31 -6.91
N LYS A 130 24.69 -0.51 -8.17
CA LYS A 130 25.56 -1.63 -8.58
C LYS A 130 26.93 -1.67 -7.89
N HIS A 131 27.33 -0.65 -7.12
CA HIS A 131 28.68 -0.57 -6.52
C HIS A 131 28.86 -1.32 -5.18
N LEU A 132 27.90 -2.15 -4.76
CA LEU A 132 28.10 -3.10 -3.64
C LEU A 132 28.23 -4.56 -4.09
N VAL A 133 28.28 -4.82 -5.39
CA VAL A 133 28.81 -6.11 -5.90
C VAL A 133 30.31 -5.91 -6.10
N HIS A 134 31.07 -5.97 -4.99
CA HIS A 134 32.48 -6.30 -5.12
C HIS A 134 32.55 -7.79 -5.46
N ASP A 135 32.94 -8.02 -6.71
CA ASP A 135 33.50 -9.25 -7.21
C ASP A 135 34.49 -9.82 -6.18
N SER A 136 34.09 -10.89 -5.49
CA SER A 136 35.01 -11.81 -4.84
C SER A 136 34.38 -13.21 -4.90
N GLU A 137 34.83 -13.91 -5.92
CA GLU A 137 34.85 -15.34 -6.14
C GLU A 137 34.72 -16.27 -4.91
N LYS A 138 34.06 -17.41 -5.18
CA LYS A 138 34.42 -18.79 -4.79
C LYS A 138 34.16 -19.31 -3.37
N GLU A 139 33.67 -20.56 -3.38
CA GLU A 139 33.59 -21.59 -2.34
C GLU A 139 34.68 -21.49 -1.26
N ILE A 140 34.31 -21.70 0.02
CA ILE A 140 34.93 -22.70 0.94
C ILE A 140 33.86 -23.22 1.93
N VAL A 141 34.02 -24.50 2.22
CA VAL A 141 33.31 -25.49 3.06
C VAL A 141 33.50 -25.26 4.58
N GLU A 142 32.53 -25.78 5.36
CA GLU A 142 32.49 -26.14 6.81
C GLU A 142 33.42 -25.49 7.87
N GLU A 143 32.81 -25.22 9.03
CA GLU A 143 33.12 -25.77 10.38
C GLU A 143 33.17 -24.72 11.52
N GLU A 144 32.75 -25.19 12.69
CA GLU A 144 32.38 -24.48 13.93
C GLU A 144 33.50 -23.64 14.57
N THR A 145 33.14 -22.63 15.38
CA THR A 145 33.37 -22.60 16.85
C THR A 145 33.22 -21.19 17.47
N SER A 146 32.50 -21.15 18.60
CA SER A 146 32.66 -20.23 19.76
C SER A 146 32.66 -18.70 19.57
N GLY A 147 31.67 -18.02 20.17
CA GLY A 147 31.85 -16.63 20.64
C GLY A 147 32.71 -16.56 21.92
N PRO A 148 32.77 -15.43 22.64
CA PRO A 148 32.64 -14.02 22.25
C PRO A 148 33.97 -13.25 22.52
N LEU A 149 34.25 -12.14 21.84
CA LEU A 149 35.35 -11.23 22.23
C LEU A 149 34.93 -9.76 22.19
N GLN A 150 34.79 -9.19 23.40
CA GLN A 150 34.84 -7.76 23.68
C GLN A 150 36.30 -7.31 23.80
N TRP A 151 36.68 -6.21 23.15
CA TRP A 151 37.73 -5.31 23.66
C TRP A 151 37.58 -3.89 23.09
N ASP A 152 37.59 -2.92 24.01
CA ASP A 152 37.96 -1.50 23.83
C ASP A 152 36.87 -0.45 23.57
N GLY A 153 35.66 -0.67 24.10
CA GLY A 153 34.72 0.42 24.43
C GLY A 153 34.24 1.31 23.27
N LYS A 154 34.47 0.92 22.01
CA LYS A 154 34.06 1.66 20.82
C LYS A 154 32.97 0.93 20.05
N ILE A 155 31.83 1.58 19.90
CA ILE A 155 30.81 1.23 18.91
C ILE A 155 31.36 1.63 17.54
N PHE A 156 31.53 0.66 16.64
CA PHE A 156 31.82 0.93 15.23
C PHE A 156 30.57 1.52 14.58
N ARG A 157 30.60 2.84 14.31
CA ARG A 157 29.71 3.45 13.31
C ARG A 157 30.36 3.20 11.94
N LEU A 158 29.64 2.53 11.04
CA LEU A 158 30.06 2.43 9.64
C LEU A 158 30.15 3.84 9.04
N GLY A 159 31.25 4.08 8.32
CA GLY A 159 31.77 5.40 7.98
C GLY A 159 30.83 6.29 7.17
N LEU A 160 30.73 7.53 7.63
CA LEU A 160 30.65 8.71 6.79
C LEU A 160 32.03 9.36 6.89
N GLU A 161 32.81 9.33 5.82
CA GLU A 161 33.89 10.30 5.67
C GLU A 161 33.25 11.66 5.32
N GLU A 162 33.48 12.63 6.19
CA GLU A 162 33.15 14.03 5.96
C GLU A 162 34.00 14.57 4.82
N GLU A 163 33.39 14.89 3.69
CA GLU A 163 33.72 16.09 2.90
C GLU A 163 32.62 16.36 1.88
N THR A 164 31.67 17.21 2.27
CA THR A 164 31.18 18.37 1.51
C THR A 164 30.04 18.99 2.32
N SER A 165 30.29 20.20 2.80
CA SER A 165 29.29 21.10 3.36
C SER A 165 28.20 21.38 2.32
N GLY A 166 27.12 20.60 2.37
CA GLY A 166 25.89 20.77 1.60
C GLY A 166 24.74 20.05 2.31
N PRO A 167 23.49 20.50 2.20
CA PRO A 167 22.37 19.87 2.89
C PRO A 167 22.25 18.40 2.44
N LEU A 168 22.16 17.49 3.42
CA LEU A 168 21.97 16.03 3.24
C LEU A 168 21.03 15.76 2.06
N ARG A 169 21.62 15.39 0.92
CA ARG A 169 20.88 15.12 -0.32
C ARG A 169 20.34 13.70 -0.21
N TRP A 170 19.05 13.56 0.10
CA TRP A 170 18.31 12.29 0.09
C TRP A 170 18.71 11.45 -1.14
N GLN A 171 19.26 10.26 -0.92
CA GLN A 171 19.60 9.35 -2.02
C GLN A 171 18.34 8.63 -2.46
N ARG A 172 17.58 9.26 -3.38
CA ARG A 172 16.45 8.63 -4.07
C ARG A 172 16.88 7.25 -4.60
N GLY A 173 16.02 6.24 -4.48
CA GLY A 173 16.30 4.88 -4.97
C GLY A 173 16.44 3.80 -3.89
N MET A 174 16.44 4.19 -2.61
CA MET A 174 16.46 3.27 -1.47
C MET A 174 15.08 2.69 -1.16
N PHE A 175 15.05 1.55 -0.47
CA PHE A 175 13.82 0.87 -0.07
C PHE A 175 12.96 1.77 0.84
N GLU A 176 13.60 2.42 1.80
CA GLU A 176 13.02 3.31 2.81
C GLU A 176 12.38 4.57 2.21
N ASP A 177 12.88 5.00 1.05
CA ASP A 177 12.42 6.20 0.35
C ASP A 177 11.32 5.91 -0.68
N SER A 178 10.88 4.66 -0.81
CA SER A 178 9.89 4.30 -1.82
C SER A 178 8.52 4.91 -1.53
N GLU A 179 7.93 5.48 -2.56
CA GLU A 179 6.56 6.01 -2.54
C GLU A 179 5.50 4.92 -2.37
N TRP A 180 5.88 3.64 -2.41
CA TRP A 180 5.00 2.52 -2.09
C TRP A 180 4.48 2.61 -0.64
N PHE A 181 5.35 2.98 0.31
CA PHE A 181 4.96 3.12 1.73
C PHE A 181 4.04 4.31 2.00
N GLU A 182 3.97 5.26 1.07
CA GLU A 182 3.13 6.45 1.20
C GLU A 182 1.70 6.25 0.69
N ARG A 183 1.38 5.13 0.04
CA ARG A 183 0.08 4.94 -0.61
C ARG A 183 -0.99 4.45 0.36
N GLY A 184 -2.23 4.90 0.14
CA GLY A 184 -3.40 4.43 0.89
C GLY A 184 -3.64 2.92 0.71
N TRP A 185 -3.76 2.49 -0.54
CA TRP A 185 -4.10 1.11 -0.89
C TRP A 185 -3.03 0.07 -0.50
N THR A 186 -1.74 0.45 -0.49
CA THR A 186 -0.64 -0.46 -0.12
C THR A 186 -0.69 -0.96 1.32
N LEU A 187 -1.53 -0.34 2.16
CA LEU A 187 -1.83 -0.87 3.48
C LEU A 187 -2.47 -2.26 3.43
N GLN A 188 -3.47 -2.44 2.56
CA GLN A 188 -4.11 -3.74 2.38
C GLN A 188 -3.15 -4.73 1.73
N GLU A 189 -2.35 -4.25 0.77
CA GLU A 189 -1.34 -5.04 0.04
C GLU A 189 -0.22 -5.57 0.95
N LEU A 190 0.05 -4.87 2.07
CA LEU A 190 1.01 -5.27 3.10
C LEU A 190 0.42 -6.25 4.12
N LEU A 191 -0.79 -5.95 4.59
CA LEU A 191 -1.37 -6.60 5.77
C LEU A 191 -2.24 -7.81 5.46
N ALA A 192 -2.97 -7.79 4.35
CA ALA A 192 -3.87 -8.88 4.00
C ALA A 192 -3.09 -10.17 3.64
N PRO A 193 -2.04 -10.14 2.80
CA PRO A 193 -1.33 -11.37 2.43
C PRO A 193 -0.51 -11.93 3.59
N SER A 194 -0.54 -13.24 3.73
CA SER A 194 0.35 -13.96 4.65
C SER A 194 1.82 -13.82 4.26
N THR A 195 2.12 -13.85 2.96
CA THR A 195 3.48 -13.74 2.41
C THR A 195 3.60 -12.51 1.51
N VAL A 196 4.57 -11.66 1.79
CA VAL A 196 4.88 -10.47 0.97
C VAL A 196 6.39 -10.45 0.68
N VAL A 197 6.76 -10.29 -0.59
CA VAL A 197 8.15 -10.25 -1.05
C VAL A 197 8.38 -8.99 -1.87
N PHE A 198 9.41 -8.22 -1.51
CA PHE A 198 9.75 -6.94 -2.12
C PHE A 198 10.80 -7.12 -3.21
N PHE A 199 10.58 -6.44 -4.33
CA PHE A 199 11.45 -6.42 -5.51
C PHE A 199 11.75 -4.99 -5.95
N ASP A 200 12.97 -4.77 -6.43
CA ASP A 200 13.37 -3.49 -7.04
C ASP A 200 12.82 -3.35 -8.48
N ARG A 201 13.12 -2.23 -9.13
CA ARG A 201 12.70 -1.93 -10.51
C ARG A 201 13.24 -2.89 -11.59
N HIS A 202 14.14 -3.80 -11.22
CA HIS A 202 14.73 -4.82 -12.08
C HIS A 202 14.29 -6.22 -11.66
N PHE A 203 13.25 -6.34 -10.82
CA PHE A 203 12.76 -7.59 -10.26
C PHE A 203 13.82 -8.36 -9.43
N ASN A 204 14.84 -7.67 -8.91
CA ASN A 204 15.75 -8.28 -7.95
C ASN A 204 15.12 -8.31 -6.57
N ARG A 205 15.21 -9.46 -5.89
CA ARG A 205 14.67 -9.62 -4.54
C ARG A 205 15.41 -8.70 -3.55
N ILE A 206 14.64 -7.85 -2.87
CA ILE A 206 15.11 -7.00 -1.77
C ILE A 206 15.05 -7.80 -0.45
N GLY A 207 13.87 -8.36 -0.14
CA GLY A 207 13.60 -9.08 1.10
C GLY A 207 12.14 -9.53 1.18
N ASP A 208 11.77 -10.21 2.25
CA ASP A 208 10.38 -10.53 2.59
C ASP A 208 9.92 -9.74 3.81
N LYS A 209 8.60 -9.67 4.01
CA LYS A 209 7.97 -8.96 5.12
C LYS A 209 8.50 -9.38 6.49
N GLY A 210 8.78 -10.67 6.70
CA GLY A 210 9.32 -11.16 7.97
C GLY A 210 10.74 -10.65 8.23
N LYS A 211 11.63 -10.71 7.23
CA LYS A 211 13.02 -10.21 7.36
C LYS A 211 13.11 -8.70 7.46
N LEU A 212 12.19 -7.97 6.82
CA LEU A 212 12.18 -6.51 6.79
C LEU A 212 11.23 -5.88 7.81
N LYS A 213 10.64 -6.66 8.72
CA LYS A 213 9.55 -6.21 9.59
C LYS A 213 9.88 -4.98 10.42
N LEU A 214 11.10 -4.87 10.94
CA LEU A 214 11.51 -3.71 11.75
C LEU A 214 11.60 -2.43 10.90
N THR A 215 12.15 -2.54 9.70
CA THR A 215 12.20 -1.44 8.72
C THR A 215 10.79 -1.07 8.25
N VAL A 216 9.94 -2.05 7.94
CA VAL A 216 8.56 -1.80 7.54
C VAL A 216 7.78 -1.15 8.70
N ALA A 217 8.00 -1.59 9.94
CA ALA A 217 7.38 -1.00 11.13
C ALA A 217 7.79 0.47 11.31
N SER A 218 9.08 0.80 11.17
CA SER A 218 9.55 2.19 11.29
C SER A 218 8.97 3.10 10.21
N LEU A 219 8.87 2.59 8.98
CA LEU A 219 8.33 3.34 7.85
C LEU A 219 6.81 3.53 7.94
N THR A 220 6.07 2.49 8.36
CA THR A 220 4.61 2.48 8.29
C THR A 220 3.92 2.90 9.58
N GLY A 221 4.62 2.82 10.73
CA GLY A 221 4.04 3.03 12.05
C GLY A 221 3.19 1.85 12.54
N ILE A 222 3.27 0.70 11.87
CA ILE A 222 2.55 -0.53 12.22
C ILE A 222 3.49 -1.39 13.08
N SER A 223 2.99 -2.03 14.14
CA SER A 223 3.84 -2.87 14.98
C SER A 223 4.35 -4.09 14.21
N PRO A 224 5.55 -4.61 14.52
CA PRO A 224 6.03 -5.86 13.92
C PRO A 224 5.08 -7.04 14.17
N ALA A 225 4.38 -7.07 15.31
CA ALA A 225 3.40 -8.11 15.62
C ALA A 225 2.21 -8.10 14.66
N ASP A 226 1.72 -6.90 14.31
CA ASP A 226 0.62 -6.71 13.35
C ASP A 226 1.09 -6.95 11.90
N ILE A 227 2.34 -6.59 11.56
CA ILE A 227 2.95 -6.87 10.26
C ILE A 227 3.12 -8.37 10.03
N ASP A 228 3.58 -9.09 11.05
CA ASP A 228 3.77 -10.55 11.02
C ASP A 228 2.41 -11.29 11.01
N GLY A 229 1.29 -10.60 11.26
CA GLY A 229 -0.05 -11.20 11.29
C GLY A 229 -0.25 -12.17 12.44
N THR A 230 0.53 -12.03 13.52
CA THR A 230 0.42 -12.87 14.73
C THR A 230 -0.94 -12.72 15.39
N ILE A 231 -1.52 -11.53 15.30
CA ILE A 231 -2.89 -11.21 15.70
C ILE A 231 -3.69 -11.00 14.41
N PRO A 232 -4.79 -11.74 14.18
CA PRO A 232 -5.69 -11.46 13.07
C PRO A 232 -6.15 -10.00 13.09
N SER A 233 -6.15 -9.34 11.94
CA SER A 233 -6.48 -7.91 11.83
C SER A 233 -7.80 -7.52 12.51
N ARG A 234 -8.82 -8.38 12.45
CA ARG A 234 -10.13 -8.19 13.10
C ARG A 234 -10.06 -8.10 14.63
N GLN A 235 -9.06 -8.70 15.26
CA GLN A 235 -8.87 -8.63 16.72
C GLN A 235 -8.14 -7.35 17.14
N ILE A 236 -7.62 -6.58 16.19
CA ILE A 236 -7.01 -5.28 16.44
C ILE A 236 -8.11 -4.24 16.48
N GLU A 237 -8.09 -3.41 17.52
CA GLU A 237 -9.02 -2.30 17.70
C GLU A 237 -9.17 -1.48 16.40
N PRO A 238 -10.41 -1.22 15.92
CA PRO A 238 -10.63 -0.49 14.67
C PRO A 238 -9.88 0.85 14.61
N LYS A 239 -9.75 1.53 15.74
CA LYS A 239 -9.00 2.79 15.87
C LYS A 239 -7.55 2.60 15.45
N THR A 240 -6.86 1.61 16.01
CA THR A 240 -5.47 1.27 15.65
C THR A 240 -5.36 0.96 14.15
N ARG A 241 -6.32 0.24 13.58
CA ARG A 241 -6.34 -0.05 12.14
C ARG A 241 -6.51 1.20 11.28
N MET A 242 -7.39 2.12 11.70
CA MET A 242 -7.58 3.44 11.06
C MET A 242 -6.30 4.28 11.11
N ALA A 243 -5.55 4.22 12.22
CA ALA A 243 -4.29 4.93 12.43
C ALA A 243 -3.29 4.74 11.29
N TRP A 244 -3.23 3.52 10.78
CA TRP A 244 -2.25 3.14 9.78
C TRP A 244 -2.46 3.92 8.48
N ALA A 245 -3.67 4.38 8.18
CA ALA A 245 -3.94 5.19 6.99
C ALA A 245 -3.44 6.64 7.10
N ILE A 246 -3.05 7.10 8.30
CA ILE A 246 -2.65 8.48 8.52
C ILE A 246 -1.38 8.83 7.73
N GLY A 247 -1.42 10.00 7.08
CA GLY A 247 -0.32 10.51 6.27
C GLY A 247 -0.13 9.82 4.92
N ARG A 248 -0.92 8.79 4.61
CA ARG A 248 -0.92 8.15 3.29
C ARG A 248 -1.65 9.01 2.24
N LYS A 249 -1.25 8.81 0.99
CA LYS A 249 -1.67 9.56 -0.21
C LYS A 249 -2.44 8.64 -1.15
N THR A 250 -3.42 9.21 -1.83
CA THR A 250 -4.20 8.54 -2.87
C THR A 250 -4.28 9.43 -4.10
N THR A 251 -4.46 8.83 -5.28
CA THR A 251 -4.60 9.59 -6.53
C THR A 251 -5.97 10.24 -6.60
N LYS A 252 -7.03 9.48 -6.33
CA LYS A 252 -8.39 10.00 -6.20
C LYS A 252 -8.63 10.43 -4.74
N PRO A 253 -9.20 11.61 -4.47
CA PRO A 253 -9.46 12.06 -3.11
C PRO A 253 -10.32 11.09 -2.29
N GLN A 254 -11.34 10.48 -2.91
CA GLN A 254 -12.29 9.56 -2.29
C GLN A 254 -11.63 8.25 -1.83
N ASP A 255 -10.55 7.84 -2.48
CA ASP A 255 -9.79 6.64 -2.09
C ASP A 255 -9.18 6.77 -0.70
N ARG A 256 -9.06 7.98 -0.12
CA ARG A 256 -8.68 8.12 1.29
C ARG A 256 -9.68 7.46 2.24
N ALA A 257 -10.95 7.36 1.83
CA ALA A 257 -11.97 6.58 2.52
C ALA A 257 -11.99 5.14 2.00
N TYR A 258 -12.03 4.92 0.70
CA TYR A 258 -12.21 3.57 0.15
C TYR A 258 -11.02 2.63 0.36
N CYS A 259 -9.80 3.14 0.57
CA CYS A 259 -8.66 2.29 0.95
C CYS A 259 -8.78 1.71 2.37
N LEU A 260 -9.78 2.12 3.16
CA LEU A 260 -10.04 1.60 4.50
C LEU A 260 -11.05 0.45 4.53
N LEU A 261 -11.74 0.14 3.43
CA LEU A 261 -12.86 -0.82 3.45
C LEU A 261 -12.47 -2.18 4.04
N GLY A 262 -11.46 -2.84 3.47
CA GLY A 262 -10.95 -4.09 4.01
C GLY A 262 -10.21 -3.95 5.34
N ILE A 263 -9.61 -2.79 5.60
CA ILE A 263 -8.94 -2.52 6.88
C ILE A 263 -9.94 -2.42 8.02
N LEU A 264 -11.16 -1.95 7.75
CA LEU A 264 -12.23 -1.80 8.73
C LEU A 264 -13.26 -2.93 8.67
N ASP A 265 -13.08 -3.90 7.77
CA ASP A 265 -14.01 -5.00 7.54
C ASP A 265 -15.44 -4.51 7.19
N VAL A 266 -15.51 -3.52 6.30
CA VAL A 266 -16.76 -2.92 5.83
C VAL A 266 -16.89 -3.03 4.31
N SER A 267 -18.12 -3.07 3.82
CA SER A 267 -18.42 -3.09 2.38
C SER A 267 -19.18 -1.83 1.99
N LEU A 268 -18.60 -1.02 1.10
CA LEU A 268 -19.20 0.22 0.60
C LEU A 268 -18.90 0.36 -0.89
N GLU A 269 -19.94 0.55 -1.70
CA GLU A 269 -19.79 0.79 -3.13
C GLU A 269 -19.10 2.15 -3.39
N PRO A 270 -17.97 2.19 -4.11
CA PRO A 270 -17.24 3.42 -4.36
C PRO A 270 -18.02 4.35 -5.31
N ASN A 271 -18.12 5.62 -4.94
CA ASN A 271 -18.70 6.67 -5.77
C ASN A 271 -17.68 7.78 -6.01
N TYR A 272 -17.02 7.77 -7.16
CA TYR A 272 -16.01 8.78 -7.50
C TYR A 272 -16.58 10.13 -7.94
N SER A 273 -17.91 10.27 -8.03
CA SER A 273 -18.57 11.57 -8.29
C SER A 273 -18.82 12.39 -7.03
N GLU A 274 -18.68 11.80 -5.85
CA GLU A 274 -18.90 12.49 -4.57
C GLU A 274 -17.63 13.17 -4.06
N ASP A 275 -17.79 14.22 -3.24
CA ASP A 275 -16.64 14.83 -2.58
C ASP A 275 -16.08 13.94 -1.46
N ILE A 276 -14.85 14.25 -1.03
CA ILE A 276 -14.16 13.47 0.01
C ILE A 276 -14.91 13.44 1.35
N LYS A 277 -15.59 14.52 1.75
CA LYS A 277 -16.31 14.56 3.04
C LYS A 277 -17.49 13.59 2.99
N ARG A 278 -18.22 13.56 1.88
CA ARG A 278 -19.35 12.64 1.66
C ARG A 278 -18.89 11.18 1.64
N ALA A 279 -17.75 10.89 1.01
CA ALA A 279 -17.15 9.55 1.04
C ALA A 279 -16.84 9.08 2.47
N PHE A 280 -16.24 9.94 3.30
CA PHE A 280 -16.00 9.63 4.71
C PHE A 280 -17.28 9.53 5.54
N ALA A 281 -18.30 10.33 5.25
CA ALA A 281 -19.59 10.23 5.93
C ALA A 281 -20.29 8.89 5.66
N ARG A 282 -20.27 8.43 4.41
CA ARG A 282 -20.78 7.09 4.03
C ARG A 282 -19.97 5.98 4.67
N LEU A 283 -18.64 6.08 4.64
CA LEU A 283 -17.75 5.14 5.33
C LEU A 283 -18.08 5.06 6.83
N GLN A 284 -18.26 6.20 7.49
CA GLN A 284 -18.60 6.25 8.91
C GLN A 284 -19.95 5.60 9.19
N SER A 285 -20.97 5.83 8.36
CA SER A 285 -22.28 5.20 8.51
C SER A 285 -22.15 3.68 8.46
N VAL A 286 -21.56 3.14 7.38
CA VAL A 286 -21.40 1.68 7.23
C VAL A 286 -20.51 1.10 8.34
N PHE A 287 -19.48 1.82 8.76
CA PHE A 287 -18.62 1.40 9.85
C PHE A 287 -19.38 1.28 11.17
N LEU A 288 -20.22 2.26 11.51
CA LEU A 288 -21.05 2.23 12.73
C LEU A 288 -22.18 1.20 12.65
N ASP A 289 -22.74 0.96 11.47
CA ASP A 289 -23.73 -0.10 11.26
C ASP A 289 -23.10 -1.49 11.49
N THR A 290 -21.82 -1.65 11.09
CA THR A 290 -21.06 -2.90 11.25
C THR A 290 -20.48 -3.07 12.66
N HIS A 291 -20.09 -1.96 13.30
CA HIS A 291 -19.42 -1.91 14.61
C HIS A 291 -20.11 -0.90 15.54
N PRO A 292 -21.37 -1.17 15.98
CA PRO A 292 -22.17 -0.22 16.75
C PRO A 292 -21.54 0.15 18.11
N GLU A 293 -20.71 -0.72 18.67
CA GLU A 293 -19.97 -0.47 19.92
C GLU A 293 -18.94 0.65 19.80
N GLN A 294 -18.54 1.03 18.58
CA GLN A 294 -17.58 2.11 18.33
C GLN A 294 -18.24 3.51 18.29
N ALA A 295 -19.57 3.59 18.39
CA ALA A 295 -20.33 4.84 18.31
C ALA A 295 -19.96 5.86 19.40
N GLU A 296 -19.70 5.38 20.63
CA GLU A 296 -19.35 6.24 21.76
C GLU A 296 -18.06 7.04 21.48
N TRP A 297 -17.09 6.40 20.81
CA TRP A 297 -15.79 7.00 20.52
C TRP A 297 -15.83 8.05 19.40
N LEU A 298 -16.66 7.86 18.37
CA LEU A 298 -16.83 8.84 17.29
C LEU A 298 -17.66 10.06 17.72
N GLY A 299 -18.16 10.05 18.95
CA GLY A 299 -19.02 11.10 19.50
C GLY A 299 -20.43 10.97 18.96
N ASN A 300 -21.40 11.01 19.86
CA ASN A 300 -22.84 10.85 19.61
C ASN A 300 -23.50 11.98 18.77
N LYS A 301 -22.76 12.69 17.91
CA LYS A 301 -23.32 13.71 17.02
C LYS A 301 -23.46 13.11 15.63
N GLY A 302 -24.71 12.78 15.30
CA GLY A 302 -25.10 12.19 14.03
C GLY A 302 -24.58 12.95 12.82
N VAL A 303 -24.59 12.24 11.69
CA VAL A 303 -24.30 12.73 10.34
C VAL A 303 -25.17 13.96 10.07
N GLY A 304 -24.62 15.15 10.28
CA GLY A 304 -25.30 16.42 10.06
C GLY A 304 -24.30 17.43 9.51
N ASP A 305 -24.68 18.05 8.39
CA ASP A 305 -23.92 19.03 7.58
C ASP A 305 -23.64 20.37 8.30
N HIS A 306 -23.18 20.33 9.54
CA HIS A 306 -22.68 21.52 10.21
C HIS A 306 -21.16 21.51 10.19
N ASP A 307 -20.58 22.56 9.60
CA ASP A 307 -19.17 22.95 9.62
C ASP A 307 -18.58 23.16 11.04
N GLY A 308 -19.20 22.59 12.08
CA GLY A 308 -18.78 22.65 13.47
C GLY A 308 -18.01 21.41 13.86
N ASP A 309 -16.68 21.53 13.90
CA ASP A 309 -15.70 21.04 14.90
C ASP A 309 -15.84 19.68 15.64
N GLY A 310 -16.84 18.84 15.32
CA GLY A 310 -17.08 17.52 15.89
C GLY A 310 -16.15 16.45 15.31
N ALA A 311 -15.85 15.43 16.12
CA ALA A 311 -14.91 14.36 15.79
C ALA A 311 -15.53 13.32 14.83
N ASN A 312 -15.58 13.60 13.53
CA ASN A 312 -15.92 12.59 12.51
C ASN A 312 -14.67 11.96 11.87
N LEU A 313 -14.81 10.82 11.18
CA LEU A 313 -13.68 10.10 10.57
C LEU A 313 -12.84 10.99 9.64
N TYR A 314 -13.50 11.84 8.84
CA TYR A 314 -12.80 12.81 8.00
C TYR A 314 -11.93 13.76 8.83
N SER A 315 -12.47 14.31 9.90
CA SER A 315 -11.73 15.20 10.78
C SER A 315 -10.55 14.48 11.44
N ILE A 316 -10.72 13.25 11.93
CA ILE A 316 -9.67 12.48 12.62
C ILE A 316 -8.52 12.14 11.67
N LEU A 317 -8.84 11.63 10.48
CA LEU A 317 -7.82 11.13 9.55
C LEU A 317 -7.20 12.23 8.68
N ILE A 318 -7.91 13.36 8.50
CA ILE A 318 -7.54 14.41 7.54
C ILE A 318 -7.31 15.79 8.19
N ARG A 319 -8.13 16.24 9.15
CA ARG A 319 -8.19 17.67 9.60
C ARG A 319 -7.62 17.95 11.00
N LYS A 320 -7.90 17.09 11.99
CA LYS A 320 -7.57 17.23 13.41
C LYS A 320 -6.55 16.16 13.80
N GLY A 321 -5.28 16.55 13.67
CA GLY A 321 -4.20 16.03 14.49
C GLY A 321 -3.88 14.56 14.27
N VAL A 322 -2.99 14.31 13.30
CA VAL A 322 -2.10 13.15 13.40
C VAL A 322 -1.53 13.08 14.81
N ASP A 323 -1.14 14.21 15.40
CA ASP A 323 -0.63 14.29 16.77
C ASP A 323 -1.64 13.88 17.85
N ALA A 324 -2.92 14.25 17.75
CA ALA A 324 -3.93 13.91 18.77
C ALA A 324 -4.34 12.43 18.70
N PHE A 325 -4.38 11.88 17.49
CA PHE A 325 -4.63 10.46 17.26
C PHE A 325 -3.40 9.61 17.63
N VAL A 326 -2.20 10.06 17.26
CA VAL A 326 -0.91 9.41 17.55
C VAL A 326 -0.68 9.33 19.06
N ASN A 327 -0.83 10.46 19.77
CA ASN A 327 -0.53 10.53 21.20
C ASN A 327 -1.56 9.80 22.09
N ASN A 328 -2.74 9.44 21.55
CA ASN A 328 -3.82 8.77 22.29
C ASN A 328 -4.12 7.35 21.78
N SER A 329 -3.39 6.84 20.77
CA SER A 329 -3.57 5.47 20.28
C SER A 329 -2.89 4.47 21.21
N PRO A 330 -3.60 3.48 21.80
CA PRO A 330 -3.06 2.57 22.82
C PRO A 330 -2.01 1.55 22.33
N ALA A 331 -1.61 1.56 21.06
CA ALA A 331 -0.84 0.47 20.45
C ALA A 331 0.32 0.96 19.56
N ALA A 332 1.10 1.95 20.04
CA ALA A 332 2.34 2.33 19.36
C ALA A 332 3.47 1.34 19.70
N TYR A 333 4.12 0.81 18.67
CA TYR A 333 5.31 -0.03 18.82
C TYR A 333 6.53 0.80 19.24
N HIS A 334 7.19 0.37 20.31
CA HIS A 334 8.43 0.95 20.83
C HIS A 334 9.63 0.06 20.46
N PRO A 335 10.61 0.55 19.68
CA PRO A 335 11.97 0.04 19.76
C PRO A 335 12.51 0.38 21.15
N GLU A 336 13.14 -0.59 21.83
CA GLU A 336 13.59 -0.50 23.22
C GLU A 336 14.21 0.85 23.62
N GLY A 337 13.69 1.48 24.68
CA GLY A 337 14.39 2.53 25.45
C GLY A 337 13.74 3.92 25.55
N ASP A 338 12.66 4.22 24.84
CA ASP A 338 11.97 5.51 24.96
C ASP A 338 10.58 5.33 25.60
N SER A 339 10.47 5.67 26.88
CA SER A 339 9.26 5.56 27.71
C SER A 339 8.20 6.64 27.40
N SER A 340 8.28 7.30 26.24
CA SER A 340 7.29 8.24 25.76
C SER A 340 6.52 7.64 24.58
N GLY A 341 5.21 7.38 24.75
CA GLY A 341 4.28 6.70 23.82
C GLY A 341 4.17 7.30 22.41
N LEU A 342 5.25 7.31 21.62
CA LEU A 342 5.37 8.00 20.35
C LEU A 342 5.78 7.03 19.25
N TYR A 343 5.17 7.18 18.08
CA TYR A 343 5.48 6.38 16.88
C TYR A 343 6.96 6.49 16.51
N PRO A 344 7.52 5.51 15.77
CA PRO A 344 8.88 5.57 15.26
C PRO A 344 9.22 6.93 14.65
N ARG A 345 10.46 7.39 14.84
CA ARG A 345 10.91 8.72 14.40
C ARG A 345 10.67 8.92 12.90
N GLU A 346 10.93 7.89 12.10
CA GLU A 346 10.78 7.90 10.65
C GLU A 346 9.31 8.10 10.25
N PHE A 347 8.39 7.41 10.92
CA PHE A 347 6.95 7.63 10.77
C PHE A 347 6.59 9.08 11.11
N ARG A 348 7.03 9.60 12.26
CA ARG A 348 6.77 10.98 12.67
C ARG A 348 7.33 12.00 11.69
N GLU A 349 8.54 11.81 11.19
CA GLU A 349 9.17 12.67 10.20
C GLU A 349 8.44 12.62 8.85
N ARG A 350 7.93 11.44 8.44
CA ARG A 350 7.09 11.29 7.25
C ARG A 350 5.76 12.03 7.42
N ILE A 351 5.08 11.84 8.54
CA ILE A 351 3.87 12.58 8.89
C ILE A 351 4.17 14.09 8.86
N ALA A 352 5.24 14.52 9.54
CA ALA A 352 5.64 15.92 9.63
C ALA A 352 5.95 16.51 8.26
N ARG A 353 6.51 15.75 7.30
CA ARG A 353 6.70 16.22 5.92
C ARG A 353 5.37 16.41 5.20
N THR A 354 4.44 15.47 5.35
CA THR A 354 3.09 15.58 4.76
C THR A 354 2.31 16.75 5.36
N THR A 355 2.47 17.02 6.66
CA THR A 355 1.79 18.12 7.37
C THR A 355 2.53 19.46 7.28
N ARG A 356 3.87 19.53 7.15
CA ARG A 356 4.62 20.80 6.95
C ARG A 356 4.41 21.42 5.57
N ILE A 357 4.00 20.66 4.57
CA ILE A 357 3.43 21.22 3.32
C ILE A 357 2.17 22.07 3.64
N HIS A 358 1.51 21.84 4.77
CA HIS A 358 0.34 22.57 5.27
C HIS A 358 0.68 23.58 6.39
N GLY A 359 1.95 23.69 6.80
CA GLY A 359 2.41 24.44 7.99
C GLY A 359 3.01 25.82 7.71
N GLY A 360 2.81 26.38 6.52
CA GLY A 360 3.05 27.79 6.21
C GLY A 360 1.70 28.46 5.90
N GLY A 361 1.44 29.60 6.54
CA GLY A 361 0.13 30.26 6.63
C GLY A 361 -0.77 30.19 5.39
N LEU A 362 -2.04 29.86 5.67
CA LEU A 362 -3.25 30.22 4.92
C LEU A 362 -3.04 30.59 3.44
N SER A 363 -2.97 29.55 2.62
CA SER A 363 -3.77 29.57 1.41
C SER A 363 -4.26 28.15 1.14
N THR A 364 -5.57 27.96 1.25
CA THR A 364 -6.32 26.80 0.75
C THR A 364 -6.14 26.58 -0.77
N SER A 365 -5.18 27.24 -1.41
CA SER A 365 -5.03 27.36 -2.86
C SER A 365 -3.94 26.49 -3.49
N TYR A 366 -3.35 25.51 -2.78
CA TYR A 366 -2.47 24.53 -3.42
C TYR A 366 -3.15 23.18 -3.68
N TYR A 367 -4.07 22.76 -2.80
CA TYR A 367 -4.90 21.57 -3.04
C TYR A 367 -6.11 21.86 -3.95
N LEU A 368 -6.71 23.05 -3.89
CA LEU A 368 -7.86 23.42 -4.72
C LEU A 368 -7.50 23.96 -6.12
N ARG A 369 -6.26 24.41 -6.37
CA ARG A 369 -5.91 25.09 -7.64
C ARG A 369 -5.62 24.13 -8.80
N ARG A 370 -5.49 22.82 -8.53
CA ARG A 370 -5.53 21.79 -9.58
C ARG A 370 -6.94 21.27 -9.87
N GLU A 371 -7.92 21.55 -9.02
CA GLU A 371 -9.30 21.10 -9.19
C GLU A 371 -10.18 22.07 -10.01
N GLN A 372 -9.70 23.29 -10.31
CA GLN A 372 -10.40 24.25 -11.18
C GLN A 372 -9.90 24.33 -12.63
N CYS A 373 -8.81 23.64 -12.99
CA CYS A 373 -8.27 23.70 -14.37
C CYS A 373 -8.83 22.64 -15.34
N HIS A 374 -9.82 21.85 -14.94
CA HIS A 374 -10.46 20.84 -15.81
C HIS A 374 -12.00 20.97 -15.90
N GLN A 375 -12.54 22.18 -15.67
CA GLN A 375 -13.96 22.47 -15.89
C GLN A 375 -14.26 23.60 -16.88
N THR A 376 -13.26 24.10 -17.63
CA THR A 376 -13.52 25.09 -18.69
C THR A 376 -12.59 24.87 -19.88
N THR A 377 -12.94 23.93 -20.74
CA THR A 377 -12.77 24.01 -22.22
C THR A 377 -13.60 22.86 -22.77
N ASP A 378 -14.84 23.13 -23.16
CA ASP A 378 -15.59 22.44 -24.22
C ASP A 378 -16.98 23.10 -24.28
N ASP A 379 -16.99 24.34 -24.78
CA ASP A 379 -18.12 24.95 -25.47
C ASP A 379 -17.64 26.33 -25.96
N GLU A 380 -17.05 26.38 -27.15
CA GLU A 380 -17.34 27.38 -28.20
C GLU A 380 -16.85 26.79 -29.53
N GLY A 381 -17.75 26.76 -30.50
CA GLY A 381 -17.69 25.89 -31.67
C GLY A 381 -16.72 26.32 -32.77
N VAL A 382 -16.41 25.33 -33.60
CA VAL A 382 -16.12 25.52 -35.01
C VAL A 382 -17.46 25.79 -35.70
N ASP A 383 -17.63 27.03 -36.16
CA ASP A 383 -17.47 27.31 -37.60
C ASP A 383 -16.13 28.05 -37.80
#